data_AF-A0AAD5YHT6-F1
#
_entry.id   AF-A0AAD5YHT6-F1
#
_cell.length_a   1.000
_cell.length_b   1.000
_cell.length_c   1.000
_cell.angle_alpha   90.00
_cell.angle_beta   90.00
_cell.angle_gamma   90.00
#
_symmetry.space_group_name_H-M   'P 1'
#
loop_
_entity.id
_entity.type
_entity.pdbx_description
1 polymer ?
#
loop_
_entity_poly.entity_id
_entity_poly.type
_entity_poly.pdbx_seq_one_letter_code
_entity_poly.pdbx_strand_id
1 'polypeptide(L)'
;MSSLRNSLHRKNHKERSQLSHRTRLGFLEKHKDYVLRARDYHSKQERITRLRQKAADRNKDEFYFGMTRERTETQLSALADLVKLGAGEDEEEGLGEEDLEILREAGLLAESTTKPKKRKSIRAAPRHIVFAEDEAEAREFATRSRESMLVKDVPDAIPSEGVEESGWKISKTTKGKRRGSRNESASVKEPGLDEERRMAAVEHRTELLKELSARLHRDKQLRYAERELEMQKLLMGKGASKKLQGSMRVDEEKDDEDEDEDDDDRRPKKVDEKTWKPRVYKWRVERKR
;
A
#
# COMPACT_ATOMS: atom_id res chain seq x y z
N MET A 1 -7.47 -59.80 -1.13
CA MET A 1 -7.12 -60.39 0.18
C MET A 1 -5.63 -60.19 0.43
N SER A 2 -5.23 -59.68 1.60
CA SER A 2 -3.81 -59.71 2.00
C SER A 2 -3.68 -60.15 3.45
N SER A 3 -3.81 -61.45 3.68
CA SER A 3 -3.96 -62.05 5.01
C SER A 3 -2.65 -62.23 5.80
N LEU A 4 -1.47 -61.90 5.24
CA LEU A 4 -0.17 -62.05 5.92
C LEU A 4 0.69 -60.77 5.99
N ARG A 5 0.13 -59.60 5.63
CA ARG A 5 0.88 -58.33 5.59
C ARG A 5 1.13 -57.69 6.96
N ASN A 6 0.45 -58.16 8.01
CA ASN A 6 0.60 -57.66 9.38
C ASN A 6 1.60 -58.48 10.24
N SER A 7 2.14 -59.59 9.73
CA SER A 7 3.08 -60.44 10.49
C SER A 7 4.53 -59.97 10.43
N LEU A 8 4.90 -59.16 9.44
CA LEU A 8 6.25 -58.59 9.30
C LEU A 8 6.13 -57.08 9.16
N HIS A 9 6.65 -56.34 10.14
CA HIS A 9 6.69 -54.88 10.10
C HIS A 9 7.47 -54.41 8.87
N ARG A 10 6.81 -53.69 7.98
CA ARG A 10 7.47 -53.02 6.85
C ARG A 10 8.26 -51.83 7.37
N LYS A 11 9.53 -51.71 6.96
CA LYS A 11 10.39 -50.60 7.37
C LYS A 11 9.82 -49.28 6.83
N ASN A 12 9.71 -48.28 7.69
CA ASN A 12 9.40 -46.93 7.27
C ASN A 12 10.64 -46.30 6.64
N HIS A 13 10.53 -45.83 5.40
CA HIS A 13 11.60 -45.13 4.69
C HIS A 13 11.51 -43.64 4.97
N LYS A 14 12.53 -43.10 5.66
CA LYS A 14 12.63 -41.67 5.96
C LYS A 14 13.06 -40.89 4.72
N GLU A 15 12.54 -39.67 4.59
CA GLU A 15 12.92 -38.75 3.52
C GLU A 15 14.29 -38.09 3.83
N ARG A 16 15.07 -37.81 2.78
CA ARG A 16 16.40 -37.18 2.91
C ARG A 16 16.30 -35.65 2.98
N SER A 17 17.16 -35.03 3.77
CA SER A 17 17.33 -33.57 3.84
C SER A 17 18.01 -32.98 2.59
N GLN A 18 18.03 -31.65 2.48
CA GLN A 18 18.82 -30.91 1.49
C GLN A 18 20.32 -31.12 1.73
N LEU A 19 21.14 -31.04 0.67
CA LEU A 19 22.60 -31.08 0.79
C LEU A 19 23.11 -29.84 1.54
N SER A 20 24.12 -30.02 2.40
CA SER A 20 24.66 -28.97 3.28
C SER A 20 25.08 -27.70 2.52
N HIS A 21 25.74 -27.84 1.37
CA HIS A 21 26.18 -26.71 0.56
C HIS A 21 25.05 -25.99 -0.20
N ARG A 22 23.86 -26.59 -0.32
CA ARG A 22 22.68 -26.01 -0.99
C ARG A 22 21.62 -25.53 -0.02
N THR A 23 21.94 -25.50 1.28
CA THR A 23 21.04 -25.03 2.34
C THR A 23 20.52 -23.61 2.11
N ARG A 24 21.32 -22.75 1.45
CA ARG A 24 20.91 -21.40 1.03
C ARG A 24 19.66 -21.38 0.12
N LEU A 25 19.40 -22.46 -0.63
CA LEU A 25 18.23 -22.57 -1.53
C LEU A 25 16.95 -23.01 -0.79
N GLY A 26 17.02 -23.21 0.53
CA GLY A 26 15.91 -23.66 1.34
C GLY A 26 15.68 -25.17 1.28
N PHE A 27 14.45 -25.57 1.60
CA PHE A 27 14.06 -26.97 1.70
C PHE A 27 14.11 -27.69 0.34
N LEU A 28 14.58 -28.94 0.33
CA LEU A 28 14.59 -29.77 -0.87
C LEU A 28 13.20 -30.38 -1.10
N GLU A 29 12.42 -29.71 -1.94
CA GLU A 29 11.08 -30.16 -2.32
C GLU A 29 11.06 -31.60 -2.83
N LYS A 30 10.04 -32.34 -2.41
CA LYS A 30 9.79 -33.71 -2.84
C LYS A 30 8.58 -33.77 -3.75
N HIS A 31 8.30 -34.96 -4.29
CA HIS A 31 7.19 -35.17 -5.20
C HIS A 31 5.84 -34.73 -4.61
N LYS A 32 5.62 -34.93 -3.30
CA LYS A 32 4.41 -34.47 -2.62
C LYS A 32 4.24 -32.95 -2.71
N ASP A 33 5.32 -32.20 -2.45
CA ASP A 33 5.32 -30.73 -2.50
C ASP A 33 5.15 -30.24 -3.93
N TYR A 34 5.81 -30.88 -4.90
CA TYR A 34 5.63 -30.61 -6.32
C TYR A 34 4.17 -30.78 -6.75
N VAL A 35 3.51 -31.86 -6.34
CA VAL A 35 2.11 -32.11 -6.69
C VAL A 35 1.21 -31.02 -6.11
N LEU A 36 1.45 -30.59 -4.87
CA LEU A 36 0.69 -29.49 -4.26
C LEU A 36 0.90 -28.17 -5.03
N ARG A 37 2.16 -27.82 -5.32
CA ARG A 37 2.48 -26.62 -6.10
C ARG A 37 1.89 -26.66 -7.50
N ALA A 38 1.97 -27.81 -8.18
CA ALA A 38 1.42 -27.98 -9.51
C ALA A 38 -0.10 -27.82 -9.52
N ARG A 39 -0.80 -28.42 -8.54
CA ARG A 39 -2.26 -28.26 -8.40
C ARG A 39 -2.67 -26.82 -8.15
N ASP A 40 -1.97 -26.13 -7.26
CA ASP A 40 -2.22 -24.71 -6.99
C ASP A 40 -1.99 -23.84 -8.24
N TYR A 41 -0.89 -24.07 -8.95
CA TYR A 41 -0.60 -23.37 -10.20
C TYR A 41 -1.70 -23.58 -11.25
N HIS A 42 -2.12 -24.82 -11.49
CA HIS A 42 -3.20 -25.11 -12.45
C HIS A 42 -4.54 -24.51 -12.01
N SER A 43 -4.88 -24.58 -10.72
CA SER A 43 -6.09 -23.92 -10.17
C SER A 43 -6.08 -22.42 -10.43
N LYS A 44 -4.93 -21.76 -10.24
CA LYS A 44 -4.76 -20.32 -10.55
C LYS A 44 -4.88 -20.06 -12.05
N GLN A 45 -4.26 -20.87 -12.91
CA GLN A 45 -4.37 -20.74 -14.36
C GLN A 45 -5.81 -20.93 -14.86
N GLU A 46 -6.53 -21.94 -14.35
CA GLU A 46 -7.94 -22.18 -14.65
C GLU A 46 -8.82 -21.01 -14.21
N ARG A 47 -8.54 -20.41 -13.06
CA ARG A 47 -9.25 -19.20 -12.61
C ARG A 47 -9.00 -18.02 -13.54
N ILE A 48 -7.75 -17.77 -13.92
CA ILE A 48 -7.38 -16.67 -14.82
C ILE A 48 -8.00 -16.86 -16.21
N THR A 49 -7.94 -18.07 -16.76
CA THR A 49 -8.54 -18.39 -18.06
C THR A 49 -10.06 -18.20 -18.04
N ARG A 50 -10.75 -18.63 -16.98
CA ARG A 50 -12.19 -18.38 -16.80
C ARG A 50 -12.51 -16.88 -16.71
N LEU A 51 -11.70 -16.09 -15.99
CA LEU A 51 -11.87 -14.63 -15.92
C LEU A 51 -11.67 -13.97 -17.28
N ARG A 52 -10.66 -14.42 -18.06
CA ARG A 52 -10.42 -13.93 -19.42
C ARG A 52 -11.59 -14.23 -20.35
N GLN A 53 -12.15 -15.44 -20.28
CA GLN A 53 -13.31 -15.82 -21.06
C GLN A 53 -14.53 -14.95 -20.70
N LYS A 54 -14.84 -14.79 -19.41
CA LYS A 54 -15.92 -13.90 -18.95
C LYS A 54 -15.74 -12.45 -19.41
N ALA A 55 -14.51 -11.95 -19.41
CA ALA A 55 -14.20 -10.60 -19.88
C ALA A 55 -14.37 -10.47 -21.40
N ALA A 56 -14.04 -11.51 -22.17
CA ALA A 56 -14.23 -11.55 -23.61
C ALA A 56 -15.71 -11.61 -24.00
N ASP A 57 -16.50 -12.41 -23.26
CA ASP A 57 -17.93 -12.61 -23.49
C ASP A 57 -18.81 -11.50 -22.87
N ARG A 58 -18.21 -10.39 -22.40
CA ARG A 58 -18.93 -9.31 -21.72
C ARG A 58 -19.87 -8.57 -22.66
N ASN A 59 -21.14 -8.42 -22.25
CA ASN A 59 -22.10 -7.58 -22.95
C ASN A 59 -21.80 -6.09 -22.68
N LYS A 60 -21.64 -5.29 -23.73
CA LYS A 60 -21.31 -3.85 -23.61
C LYS A 60 -22.46 -3.02 -23.04
N ASP A 61 -23.69 -3.50 -23.21
CA ASP A 61 -24.91 -2.80 -22.79
C ASP A 61 -25.48 -3.35 -21.48
N GLU A 62 -24.70 -4.16 -20.74
CA GLU A 62 -25.14 -4.68 -19.45
C GLU A 62 -25.29 -3.56 -18.42
N PHE A 63 -26.45 -3.53 -17.74
CA PHE A 63 -26.74 -2.55 -16.70
C PHE A 63 -27.12 -3.25 -15.39
N TYR A 64 -26.37 -2.96 -14.33
CA TYR A 64 -26.66 -3.39 -12.97
C TYR A 64 -26.90 -2.15 -12.09
N PHE A 65 -27.89 -2.19 -11.20
CA PHE A 65 -28.23 -1.04 -10.33
C PHE A 65 -27.05 -0.57 -9.45
N GLY A 66 -26.10 -1.45 -9.13
CA GLY A 66 -24.87 -1.10 -8.40
C GLY A 66 -23.97 -0.09 -9.13
N MET A 67 -24.00 -0.06 -10.47
CA MET A 67 -23.21 0.86 -11.29
C MET A 67 -23.58 2.34 -11.07
N THR A 68 -24.73 2.63 -10.45
CA THR A 68 -25.11 4.01 -10.10
C THR A 68 -24.38 4.55 -8.87
N ARG A 69 -23.93 3.64 -7.98
CA ARG A 69 -23.28 3.99 -6.71
C ARG A 69 -21.76 3.83 -6.78
N GLU A 70 -21.29 2.89 -7.61
CA GLU A 70 -19.89 2.52 -7.71
C GLU A 70 -19.22 3.14 -8.95
N ARG A 71 -18.01 3.72 -8.77
CA ARG A 71 -17.20 4.24 -9.88
C ARG A 71 -15.98 3.33 -10.09
N THR A 72 -15.74 2.96 -11.34
CA THR A 72 -14.65 2.04 -11.73
C THR A 72 -13.27 2.57 -11.38
N GLU A 73 -13.04 3.88 -11.54
CA GLU A 73 -11.78 4.55 -11.19
C GLU A 73 -11.44 4.38 -9.70
N THR A 74 -12.43 4.54 -8.82
CA THR A 74 -12.22 4.40 -7.37
C THR A 74 -11.93 2.96 -6.95
N GLN A 75 -12.50 1.97 -7.65
CA GLN A 75 -12.29 0.56 -7.34
C GLN A 75 -10.91 0.07 -7.82
N LEU A 76 -10.46 0.51 -9.00
CA LEU A 76 -9.13 0.17 -9.51
C LEU A 76 -8.03 0.78 -8.63
N SER A 77 -8.20 2.03 -8.18
CA SER A 77 -7.25 2.67 -7.25
C SER A 77 -7.23 2.04 -5.86
N ALA A 78 -8.37 1.54 -5.37
CA ALA A 78 -8.46 0.83 -4.10
C ALA A 78 -7.85 -0.58 -4.15
N LEU A 79 -8.03 -1.32 -5.26
CA LEU A 79 -7.42 -2.64 -5.45
C LEU A 79 -5.88 -2.59 -5.58
N ALA A 80 -5.35 -1.44 -5.97
CA ALA A 80 -3.93 -1.22 -6.10
C ALA A 80 -3.29 -0.64 -4.82
N ASP A 81 -4.03 -0.58 -3.69
CA ASP A 81 -3.58 0.00 -2.42
C ASP A 81 -2.98 1.43 -2.55
N LEU A 82 -3.36 2.17 -3.61
CA LEU A 82 -2.79 3.49 -3.90
C LEU A 82 -3.41 4.62 -3.06
N VAL A 83 -4.55 4.41 -2.41
CA VAL A 83 -5.22 5.47 -1.62
C VAL A 83 -5.79 4.92 -0.31
N LYS A 84 -5.07 5.15 0.79
CA LYS A 84 -5.61 5.01 2.16
C LYS A 84 -6.23 6.33 2.57
N LEU A 85 -7.54 6.49 2.34
CA LEU A 85 -8.28 7.68 2.79
C LEU A 85 -8.35 7.72 4.32
N GLY A 86 -7.51 8.56 4.93
CA GLY A 86 -7.41 8.79 6.37
C GLY A 86 -5.95 8.80 6.81
N ALA A 87 -5.19 9.80 6.35
CA ALA A 87 -3.92 10.15 6.98
C ALA A 87 -4.25 10.88 8.27
N GLY A 88 -3.83 10.31 9.41
CA GLY A 88 -3.90 11.00 10.69
C GLY A 88 -2.93 12.18 10.70
N GLU A 89 -3.25 13.23 11.44
CA GLU A 89 -2.42 14.44 11.59
C GLU A 89 -0.97 14.10 12.03
N ASP A 90 -0.77 12.97 12.70
CA ASP A 90 0.53 12.46 13.17
C ASP A 90 1.49 12.01 12.04
N GLU A 91 1.03 11.90 10.79
CA GLU A 91 1.83 11.44 9.66
C GLU A 91 2.61 12.56 8.95
N GLU A 92 2.18 13.82 9.14
CA GLU A 92 2.78 14.99 8.49
C GLU A 92 4.00 15.51 9.27
N GLU A 93 4.09 15.27 10.58
CA GLU A 93 5.13 15.85 11.46
C GLU A 93 6.57 15.39 11.13
N GLY A 94 6.75 14.27 10.42
CA GLY A 94 8.07 13.71 10.09
C GLY A 94 8.58 13.95 8.67
N LEU A 95 7.80 14.64 7.83
CA LEU A 95 8.08 14.86 6.40
C LEU A 95 8.56 16.29 6.14
N GLY A 96 9.53 16.47 5.22
CA GLY A 96 9.93 17.80 4.79
C GLY A 96 8.81 18.50 4.03
N GLU A 97 8.80 19.84 4.04
CA GLU A 97 7.79 20.62 3.31
C GLU A 97 7.78 20.31 1.80
N GLU A 98 8.97 20.11 1.23
CA GLU A 98 9.17 19.67 -0.17
C GLU A 98 8.52 18.30 -0.44
N ASP A 99 8.69 17.33 0.48
CA ASP A 99 8.09 15.99 0.37
C ASP A 99 6.55 16.06 0.44
N LEU A 100 6.03 16.89 1.36
CA LEU A 100 4.60 17.12 1.51
C LEU A 100 3.99 17.77 0.26
N GLU A 101 4.71 18.68 -0.40
CA GLU A 101 4.26 19.29 -1.66
C GLU A 101 4.21 18.26 -2.79
N ILE A 102 5.23 17.41 -2.94
CA ILE A 102 5.26 16.34 -3.94
C ILE A 102 4.12 15.33 -3.72
N LEU A 103 3.87 14.93 -2.46
CA LEU A 103 2.80 13.99 -2.12
C LEU A 103 1.40 14.61 -2.30
N ARG A 104 1.26 15.93 -2.10
CA ARG A 104 0.03 16.68 -2.42
C ARG A 104 -0.20 16.82 -3.93
N GLU A 105 0.84 17.14 -4.71
CA GLU A 105 0.78 17.18 -6.19
C GLU A 105 0.35 15.81 -6.76
N ALA A 106 0.80 14.72 -6.14
CA ALA A 106 0.42 13.35 -6.50
C ALA A 106 -0.99 12.94 -6.01
N GLY A 107 -1.67 13.76 -5.20
CA GLY A 107 -3.01 13.49 -4.67
C GLY A 107 -3.07 12.41 -3.60
N LEU A 108 -1.94 12.09 -2.95
CA LEU A 108 -1.84 11.06 -1.91
C LEU A 108 -2.15 11.62 -0.51
N LEU A 109 -1.82 12.88 -0.27
CA LEU A 109 -2.23 13.63 0.91
C LEU A 109 -3.40 14.53 0.58
N ALA A 110 -4.30 14.71 1.56
CA ALA A 110 -5.37 15.69 1.43
C ALA A 110 -4.74 17.08 1.40
N GLU A 111 -5.22 17.93 0.50
CA GLU A 111 -4.75 19.31 0.47
C GLU A 111 -5.15 19.97 1.79
N SER A 112 -4.16 20.45 2.55
CA SER A 112 -4.36 21.09 3.85
C SER A 112 -5.07 22.42 3.65
N THR A 113 -6.41 22.38 3.51
CA THR A 113 -7.21 23.57 3.34
C THR A 113 -7.32 24.30 4.68
N THR A 114 -6.37 25.19 4.96
CA THR A 114 -6.48 26.22 6.01
C THR A 114 -7.57 27.27 5.71
N LYS A 115 -8.41 27.06 4.68
CA LYS A 115 -9.59 27.88 4.40
C LYS A 115 -10.85 27.04 4.51
N PRO A 116 -11.81 27.40 5.39
CA PRO A 116 -13.05 26.65 5.55
C PRO A 116 -13.95 26.90 4.34
N LYS A 117 -13.76 26.13 3.27
CA LYS A 117 -14.75 26.11 2.19
C LYS A 117 -15.98 25.40 2.73
N LYS A 118 -17.05 26.17 2.98
CA LYS A 118 -18.44 25.69 3.12
C LYS A 118 -18.88 24.99 1.83
N ARG A 119 -18.29 23.85 1.52
CA ARG A 119 -18.88 22.86 0.63
C ARG A 119 -19.68 21.97 1.56
N LYS A 120 -20.97 21.78 1.30
CA LYS A 120 -21.72 20.68 1.91
C LYS A 120 -20.93 19.42 1.59
N SER A 121 -20.11 18.96 2.53
CA SER A 121 -19.43 17.69 2.37
C SER A 121 -20.57 16.68 2.27
N ILE A 122 -20.69 16.05 1.11
CA ILE A 122 -21.22 14.70 1.08
C ILE A 122 -20.19 13.96 1.94
N ARG A 123 -20.46 13.87 3.25
CA ARG A 123 -19.60 13.15 4.18
C ARG A 123 -19.39 11.79 3.53
N ALA A 124 -18.14 11.46 3.22
CA ALA A 124 -17.82 10.13 2.74
C ALA A 124 -18.50 9.15 3.70
N ALA A 125 -19.30 8.23 3.14
CA ALA A 125 -20.03 7.27 3.96
C ALA A 125 -19.05 6.58 4.91
N PRO A 126 -19.43 6.36 6.19
CA PRO A 126 -18.52 5.76 7.15
C PRO A 126 -18.00 4.43 6.60
N ARG A 127 -16.67 4.29 6.53
CA ARG A 127 -15.99 3.12 5.93
C ARG A 127 -16.25 1.83 6.72
N HIS A 128 -16.59 1.97 7.99
CA HIS A 128 -16.94 0.87 8.88
C HIS A 128 -18.41 1.03 9.29
N ILE A 129 -19.24 0.11 8.81
CA ILE A 129 -20.66 0.03 9.16
C ILE A 129 -20.81 -1.18 10.07
N VAL A 130 -21.26 -0.95 11.30
CA VAL A 130 -21.61 -2.00 12.24
C VAL A 130 -23.12 -2.25 12.11
N PHE A 131 -23.50 -3.48 11.78
CA PHE A 131 -24.89 -3.91 11.79
C PHE A 131 -25.21 -4.47 13.17
N ALA A 132 -26.35 -4.08 13.73
CA ALA A 132 -26.87 -4.57 15.01
C ALA A 132 -28.19 -5.31 14.75
N GLU A 133 -28.48 -6.33 15.55
CA GLU A 133 -29.69 -7.14 15.41
C GLU A 133 -30.92 -6.40 15.99
N ASP A 134 -30.71 -5.62 17.07
CA ASP A 134 -31.75 -4.84 17.75
C ASP A 134 -31.46 -3.34 17.83
N GLU A 135 -32.51 -2.51 17.95
CA GLU A 135 -32.39 -1.06 18.11
C GLU A 135 -31.69 -0.66 19.42
N ALA A 136 -31.86 -1.46 20.48
CA ALA A 136 -31.16 -1.27 21.75
C ALA A 136 -29.64 -1.49 21.60
N GLU A 137 -29.26 -2.56 20.90
CA GLU A 137 -27.87 -2.91 20.62
C GLU A 137 -27.19 -1.86 19.73
N ALA A 138 -27.91 -1.34 18.72
CA ALA A 138 -27.43 -0.25 17.88
C ALA A 138 -27.10 1.02 18.68
N ARG A 139 -27.91 1.33 19.71
CA ARG A 139 -27.69 2.48 20.59
C ARG A 139 -26.48 2.27 21.49
N GLU A 140 -26.27 1.07 22.01
CA GLU A 140 -25.09 0.72 22.81
C GLU A 140 -23.79 0.81 22.01
N PHE A 141 -23.77 0.33 20.76
CA PHE A 141 -22.62 0.49 19.89
C PHE A 141 -22.34 1.97 19.57
N ALA A 142 -23.38 2.79 19.39
CA ALA A 142 -23.23 4.22 19.16
C ALA A 142 -22.74 4.98 20.40
N THR A 143 -23.23 4.65 21.60
CA THR A 143 -22.76 5.27 22.86
C THR A 143 -21.35 4.83 23.19
N ARG A 144 -21.03 3.53 23.04
CA ARG A 144 -19.69 3.00 23.30
C ARG A 144 -18.63 3.56 22.36
N SER A 145 -18.98 3.75 21.07
CA SER A 145 -18.11 4.43 20.10
C SER A 145 -17.90 5.91 20.43
N ARG A 146 -18.86 6.56 21.09
CA ARG A 146 -18.77 7.98 21.48
C ARG A 146 -18.03 8.15 22.80
N GLU A 147 -18.21 7.23 23.72
CA GLU A 147 -17.53 7.18 25.02
C GLU A 147 -16.04 6.87 24.83
N SER A 148 -15.68 5.99 23.90
CA SER A 148 -14.28 5.74 23.52
C SER A 148 -13.58 6.92 22.84
N MET A 149 -14.33 7.90 22.30
CA MET A 149 -13.75 9.14 21.75
C MET A 149 -13.62 10.26 22.79
N LEU A 150 -14.41 10.23 23.86
CA LEU A 150 -14.45 11.32 24.86
C LEU A 150 -13.45 11.12 26.00
N VAL A 151 -12.96 9.90 26.22
CA VAL A 151 -11.96 9.59 27.24
C VAL A 151 -10.60 9.42 26.57
N LYS A 152 -9.78 10.48 26.56
CA LYS A 152 -8.40 10.44 26.05
C LYS A 152 -7.40 9.74 26.99
N ASP A 153 -7.79 9.42 28.23
CA ASP A 153 -6.87 8.92 29.28
C ASP A 153 -7.36 7.63 29.98
N VAL A 154 -7.81 6.62 29.23
CA VAL A 154 -7.99 5.26 29.75
C VAL A 154 -7.10 4.32 28.93
N PRO A 155 -6.26 3.48 29.55
CA PRO A 155 -5.40 2.56 28.82
C PRO A 155 -6.26 1.69 27.90
N ASP A 156 -5.79 1.49 26.65
CA ASP A 156 -6.35 0.62 25.62
C ASP A 156 -6.55 -0.82 26.14
N ALA A 157 -7.61 -0.99 26.92
CA ALA A 157 -8.01 -2.24 27.54
C ALA A 157 -9.50 -2.42 27.27
N ILE A 158 -9.86 -2.47 25.99
CA ILE A 158 -10.77 -3.53 25.60
C ILE A 158 -9.88 -4.76 25.51
N PRO A 159 -10.00 -5.75 26.41
CA PRO A 159 -9.56 -7.07 26.04
C PRO A 159 -10.40 -7.42 24.82
N SER A 160 -9.77 -7.48 23.65
CA SER A 160 -10.08 -8.59 22.77
C SER A 160 -9.76 -9.85 23.57
N GLU A 161 -10.65 -10.22 24.49
CA GLU A 161 -10.81 -11.62 24.82
C GLU A 161 -10.89 -12.28 23.46
N GLY A 162 -9.90 -13.11 23.19
CA GLY A 162 -9.84 -13.85 21.96
C GLY A 162 -11.24 -14.40 21.76
N VAL A 163 -11.84 -14.06 20.61
CA VAL A 163 -12.80 -14.98 20.02
C VAL A 163 -12.05 -16.30 20.06
N GLU A 164 -12.41 -17.14 21.03
CA GLU A 164 -11.95 -18.49 21.11
C GLU A 164 -12.35 -19.08 19.77
N GLU A 165 -11.37 -19.09 18.89
CA GLU A 165 -11.12 -20.09 17.89
C GLU A 165 -12.40 -20.80 17.44
N SER A 166 -13.24 -20.06 16.71
CA SER A 166 -14.38 -20.64 16.02
C SER A 166 -13.86 -21.60 14.94
N GLY A 167 -13.63 -22.85 15.35
CA GLY A 167 -14.01 -24.03 14.59
C GLY A 167 -13.09 -24.52 13.46
N TRP A 168 -11.86 -24.03 13.30
CA TRP A 168 -10.94 -24.54 12.26
C TRP A 168 -9.79 -25.39 12.81
N LYS A 169 -10.09 -26.32 13.73
CA LYS A 169 -9.24 -27.50 13.98
C LYS A 169 -9.85 -28.73 13.32
N ILE A 170 -9.62 -28.85 12.01
CA ILE A 170 -9.88 -30.09 11.28
C ILE A 170 -8.74 -31.07 11.61
N SER A 171 -9.07 -32.02 12.49
CA SER A 171 -8.75 -33.46 12.46
C SER A 171 -8.31 -33.99 13.82
N LYS A 172 -9.26 -34.70 14.47
CA LYS A 172 -8.93 -35.68 15.50
C LYS A 172 -8.52 -36.97 14.80
N THR A 173 -7.24 -37.30 14.82
CA THR A 173 -6.80 -38.71 14.73
C THR A 173 -6.05 -39.08 16.01
N THR A 174 -6.71 -39.94 16.78
CA THR A 174 -6.18 -40.97 17.69
C THR A 174 -5.18 -40.60 18.80
N LYS A 175 -5.70 -40.69 20.04
CA LYS A 175 -5.08 -41.26 21.27
C LYS A 175 -3.58 -41.00 21.52
N GLY A 176 -3.33 -40.14 22.51
CA GLY A 176 -2.10 -40.12 23.29
C GLY A 176 -2.29 -39.37 24.60
N LYS A 177 -2.47 -40.13 25.70
CA LYS A 177 -2.45 -39.61 27.09
C LYS A 177 -1.18 -38.80 27.33
N ARG A 178 -1.31 -37.51 27.66
CA ARG A 178 -0.33 -36.78 28.49
C ARG A 178 -1.05 -35.82 29.43
N ARG A 179 -0.75 -35.97 30.71
CA ARG A 179 -1.04 -35.03 31.80
C ARG A 179 -0.28 -33.73 31.51
N GLY A 180 -0.93 -32.59 31.65
CA GLY A 180 -0.32 -31.27 31.52
C GLY A 180 -1.00 -30.32 32.49
N SER A 181 -0.22 -29.81 33.43
CA SER A 181 -0.57 -28.88 34.49
C SER A 181 -1.21 -27.60 33.94
N ARG A 182 -2.31 -27.20 34.57
CA ARG A 182 -2.92 -25.87 34.49
C ARG A 182 -1.91 -24.85 35.01
N ASN A 183 -1.39 -24.02 34.12
CA ASN A 183 -0.67 -22.80 34.47
C ASN A 183 -1.46 -21.65 33.84
N GLU A 184 -2.31 -21.02 34.64
CA GLU A 184 -2.94 -19.74 34.29
C GLU A 184 -1.87 -18.66 34.47
N SER A 185 -1.09 -18.42 33.43
CA SER A 185 -0.32 -17.17 33.31
C SER A 185 -1.22 -16.14 32.64
N ALA A 186 -1.88 -15.33 33.47
CA ALA A 186 -2.44 -14.07 33.04
C ALA A 186 -1.34 -13.27 32.33
N SER A 187 -1.53 -13.05 31.03
CA SER A 187 -0.67 -12.21 30.22
C SER A 187 -0.85 -10.77 30.68
N VAL A 188 -0.02 -10.34 31.63
CA VAL A 188 0.16 -8.92 31.93
C VAL A 188 0.65 -8.27 30.63
N LYS A 189 -0.22 -7.52 29.96
CA LYS A 189 0.18 -6.65 28.85
C LYS A 189 1.08 -5.57 29.45
N GLU A 190 2.39 -5.70 29.24
CA GLU A 190 3.38 -4.66 29.51
C GLU A 190 3.11 -3.49 28.54
N PRO A 191 2.59 -2.34 29.01
CA PRO A 191 2.15 -1.25 28.14
C PRO A 191 3.30 -0.60 27.35
N GLY A 192 4.56 -0.76 27.77
CA GLY A 192 5.72 -0.18 27.09
C GLY A 192 6.05 -0.81 25.74
N LEU A 193 5.84 -2.13 25.59
CA LEU A 193 6.16 -2.85 24.35
C LEU A 193 5.20 -2.52 23.20
N ASP A 194 3.95 -2.17 23.53
CA ASP A 194 2.95 -1.79 22.54
C ASP A 194 3.22 -0.37 22.00
N GLU A 195 3.75 0.53 22.84
CA GLU A 195 4.13 1.88 22.43
C GLU A 195 5.36 1.90 21.52
N GLU A 196 6.40 1.11 21.85
CA GLU A 196 7.58 0.95 20.99
C GLU A 196 7.21 0.41 19.60
N ARG A 197 6.27 -0.55 19.54
CA ARG A 197 5.78 -1.09 18.26
C ARG A 197 4.99 -0.07 17.46
N ARG A 198 4.21 0.80 18.11
CA ARG A 198 3.48 1.89 17.46
C ARG A 198 4.44 2.90 16.87
N MET A 199 5.45 3.32 17.63
CA MET A 199 6.50 4.23 17.15
C MET A 199 7.27 3.63 15.97
N ALA A 200 7.70 2.37 16.07
CA ALA A 200 8.39 1.69 14.96
C ALA A 200 7.50 1.58 13.70
N ALA A 201 6.19 1.40 13.85
CA ALA A 201 5.26 1.37 12.73
C ALA A 201 5.06 2.75 12.09
N VAL A 202 5.06 3.82 12.88
CA VAL A 202 5.02 5.21 12.40
C VAL A 202 6.31 5.53 11.65
N GLU A 203 7.48 5.24 12.24
CA GLU A 203 8.79 5.45 11.61
C GLU A 203 8.89 4.75 10.25
N HIS A 204 8.60 3.44 10.21
CA HIS A 204 8.61 2.68 8.95
C HIS A 204 7.66 3.27 7.90
N ARG A 205 6.51 3.80 8.33
CA ARG A 205 5.58 4.47 7.41
C ARG A 205 6.16 5.79 6.89
N THR A 206 6.79 6.60 7.74
CA THR A 206 7.44 7.84 7.29
C THR A 206 8.58 7.56 6.32
N GLU A 207 9.33 6.48 6.52
CA GLU A 207 10.39 6.05 5.60
C GLU A 207 9.83 5.69 4.22
N LEU A 208 8.71 4.95 4.18
CA LEU A 208 8.02 4.64 2.93
C LEU A 208 7.49 5.89 2.21
N LEU A 209 6.98 6.88 2.93
CA LEU A 209 6.50 8.14 2.35
C LEU A 209 7.65 8.97 1.78
N LYS A 210 8.79 9.03 2.47
CA LYS A 210 10.04 9.67 1.96
C LYS A 210 10.59 8.94 0.74
N GLU A 211 10.55 7.61 0.73
CA GLU A 211 10.96 6.84 -0.45
C GLU A 211 10.03 7.13 -1.64
N LEU A 212 8.73 7.22 -1.39
CA LEU A 212 7.73 7.51 -2.41
C LEU A 212 7.89 8.92 -3.00
N SER A 213 8.07 9.95 -2.16
CA SER A 213 8.31 11.33 -2.62
C SER A 213 9.57 11.39 -3.50
N ALA A 214 10.67 10.76 -3.09
CA ALA A 214 11.91 10.69 -3.87
C ALA A 214 11.74 9.98 -5.21
N ARG A 215 10.92 8.91 -5.27
CA ARG A 215 10.60 8.21 -6.53
C ARG A 215 9.76 9.07 -7.46
N LEU A 216 8.76 9.78 -6.94
CA LEU A 216 7.93 10.70 -7.71
C LEU A 216 8.74 11.88 -8.26
N HIS A 217 9.63 12.44 -7.45
CA HIS A 217 10.56 13.49 -7.87
C HIS A 217 11.45 13.03 -9.03
N ARG A 218 12.06 11.84 -8.90
CA ARG A 218 12.89 11.25 -9.96
C ARG A 218 12.08 10.98 -11.23
N ASP A 219 10.85 10.49 -11.11
CA ASP A 219 9.95 10.27 -12.25
C ASP A 219 9.65 11.58 -13.00
N LYS A 220 9.41 12.68 -12.26
CA LYS A 220 9.22 14.03 -12.83
C LYS A 220 10.47 14.49 -13.59
N GLN A 221 11.66 14.32 -13.00
CA GLN A 221 12.94 14.65 -13.64
C GLN A 221 13.19 13.82 -14.92
N LEU A 222 12.94 12.51 -14.87
CA LEU A 222 13.08 11.61 -16.02
C LEU A 222 12.13 11.99 -17.15
N ARG A 223 10.87 12.34 -16.85
CA ARG A 223 9.92 12.83 -17.86
C ARG A 223 10.38 14.13 -18.52
N TYR A 224 11.03 15.03 -17.78
CA TYR A 224 11.60 16.25 -18.36
C TYR A 224 12.81 15.93 -19.26
N ALA A 225 13.69 15.03 -18.84
CA ALA A 225 14.82 14.58 -19.65
C ALA A 225 14.38 13.86 -20.93
N GLU A 226 13.40 12.96 -20.83
CA GLU A 226 12.78 12.28 -21.97
C GLU A 226 12.22 13.29 -22.98
N ARG A 227 11.41 14.24 -22.50
CA ARG A 227 10.84 15.29 -23.35
C ARG A 227 11.93 16.11 -24.04
N GLU A 228 13.00 16.48 -23.34
CA GLU A 228 14.11 17.23 -23.94
C GLU A 228 14.84 16.42 -25.01
N LEU A 229 15.10 15.12 -24.78
CA LEU A 229 15.71 14.24 -25.77
C LEU A 229 14.82 14.04 -27.01
N GLU A 230 13.51 13.85 -26.80
CA GLU A 230 12.54 13.80 -27.89
C GLU A 230 12.52 15.10 -28.68
N MET A 231 12.53 16.24 -27.99
CA MET A 231 12.59 17.56 -28.62
C MET A 231 13.88 17.76 -29.42
N GLN A 232 15.04 17.34 -28.90
CA GLN A 232 16.31 17.35 -29.64
C GLN A 232 16.24 16.49 -30.90
N LYS A 233 15.68 15.27 -30.80
CA LYS A 233 15.46 14.38 -31.94
C LYS A 233 14.54 15.02 -33.00
N LEU A 234 13.47 15.69 -32.57
CA LEU A 234 12.57 16.41 -33.48
C LEU A 234 13.26 17.61 -34.15
N LEU A 235 14.09 18.35 -33.41
CA LEU A 235 14.88 19.48 -33.92
C LEU A 235 15.93 19.06 -34.94
N MET A 236 16.53 17.87 -34.80
CA MET A 236 17.42 17.29 -35.80
C MET A 236 16.68 16.81 -37.06
N GLY A 237 15.34 16.73 -37.00
CA GLY A 237 14.48 16.40 -38.12
C GLY A 237 14.29 17.56 -39.10
N LYS A 238 13.63 17.28 -40.22
CA LYS A 238 13.26 18.31 -41.21
C LYS A 238 12.01 19.05 -40.75
N GLY A 239 12.04 20.38 -40.87
CA GLY A 239 10.93 21.27 -40.57
C GLY A 239 11.44 22.63 -40.09
N ALA A 240 10.63 23.67 -40.21
CA ALA A 240 10.95 24.98 -39.64
C ALA A 240 10.30 25.11 -38.25
N SER A 241 11.10 25.26 -37.20
CA SER A 241 10.64 25.52 -35.82
C SER A 241 10.97 26.94 -35.38
N LYS A 242 10.14 27.47 -34.48
CA LYS A 242 10.40 28.68 -33.71
C LYS A 242 10.42 28.33 -32.23
N LYS A 243 11.49 28.69 -31.53
CA LYS A 243 11.57 28.56 -30.07
C LYS A 243 10.56 29.51 -29.42
N LEU A 244 9.68 28.98 -28.56
CA LEU A 244 8.73 29.78 -27.78
C LEU A 244 9.27 30.03 -26.38
N GLN A 245 9.74 28.98 -25.70
CA GLN A 245 10.25 29.08 -24.34
C GLN A 245 11.61 28.41 -24.21
N GLY A 246 12.52 29.09 -23.51
CA GLY A 246 13.83 28.55 -23.14
C GLY A 246 13.75 27.48 -22.06
N SER A 247 14.88 26.83 -21.82
CA SER A 247 15.07 25.98 -20.65
C SER A 247 15.14 26.93 -19.46
N MET A 248 14.15 26.86 -18.57
CA MET A 248 14.03 27.74 -17.41
C MET A 248 14.43 26.95 -16.17
N ARG A 249 15.32 27.51 -15.36
CA ARG A 249 15.68 26.93 -14.06
C ARG A 249 14.52 27.19 -13.10
N VAL A 250 14.11 26.17 -12.35
CA VAL A 250 12.95 26.28 -11.45
C VAL A 250 13.24 27.19 -10.25
N ASP A 251 14.50 27.40 -9.88
CA ASP A 251 14.89 28.19 -8.71
C ASP A 251 14.81 29.72 -8.91
N GLU A 252 14.64 30.21 -10.15
CA GLU A 252 14.63 31.66 -10.46
C GLU A 252 13.30 32.36 -10.12
N GLU A 253 12.32 31.69 -9.50
CA GLU A 253 11.01 32.26 -9.20
C GLU A 253 10.87 32.82 -7.76
N LYS A 254 11.95 32.83 -6.94
CA LYS A 254 11.84 33.13 -5.49
C LYS A 254 12.89 34.03 -4.83
N ASP A 255 13.79 34.70 -5.55
CA ASP A 255 14.87 35.51 -4.92
C ASP A 255 14.98 36.95 -5.49
N ASP A 256 13.85 37.66 -5.67
CA ASP A 256 13.86 39.09 -6.04
C ASP A 256 13.20 40.01 -4.98
N GLU A 257 13.00 39.55 -3.74
CA GLU A 257 12.55 40.42 -2.65
C GLU A 257 13.42 40.25 -1.38
N ASP A 258 14.32 41.23 -1.24
CA ASP A 258 14.91 41.82 -0.03
C ASP A 258 16.10 41.12 0.66
N GLU A 259 17.25 41.82 0.56
CA GLU A 259 18.40 41.77 1.46
C GLU A 259 17.97 42.12 2.89
N ASP A 260 18.46 41.37 3.90
CA ASP A 260 19.14 41.94 5.09
C ASP A 260 19.75 40.83 5.99
N GLU A 261 21.06 40.99 6.22
CA GLU A 261 22.00 40.57 7.28
C GLU A 261 21.80 39.31 8.19
N ASP A 262 22.94 38.61 8.33
CA ASP A 262 23.48 37.81 9.46
C ASP A 262 22.78 36.50 9.89
N ASP A 263 23.45 35.34 9.67
CA ASP A 263 24.27 34.69 10.72
C ASP A 263 24.92 33.37 10.24
N ASP A 264 26.04 33.05 10.87
CA ASP A 264 26.99 31.97 10.59
C ASP A 264 26.43 30.58 10.95
N ASP A 265 26.24 29.69 9.97
CA ASP A 265 26.17 28.24 10.22
C ASP A 265 26.42 27.43 8.93
N ARG A 266 27.59 26.80 8.84
CA ARG A 266 27.97 25.89 7.75
C ARG A 266 27.17 24.59 7.79
N ARG A 267 25.91 24.64 7.36
CA ARG A 267 25.15 23.43 6.99
C ARG A 267 25.74 22.86 5.69
N PRO A 268 25.86 21.52 5.55
CA PRO A 268 26.29 20.93 4.28
C PRO A 268 25.30 21.36 3.19
N LYS A 269 25.81 22.00 2.12
CA LYS A 269 24.99 22.43 0.98
C LYS A 269 24.17 21.24 0.49
N LYS A 270 22.83 21.40 0.52
CA LYS A 270 21.90 20.48 -0.12
C LYS A 270 22.36 20.26 -1.57
N VAL A 271 22.25 19.03 -2.05
CA VAL A 271 22.57 18.70 -3.44
C VAL A 271 21.67 19.56 -4.32
N ASP A 272 22.24 20.49 -5.08
CA ASP A 272 21.52 21.30 -6.06
C ASP A 272 21.03 20.38 -7.19
N GLU A 273 19.92 19.68 -6.96
CA GLU A 273 19.18 18.95 -7.99
C GLU A 273 18.46 19.96 -8.89
N LYS A 274 19.24 20.69 -9.69
CA LYS A 274 18.76 21.74 -10.59
C LYS A 274 17.68 21.18 -11.50
N THR A 275 16.43 21.51 -11.18
CA THR A 275 15.29 21.08 -11.97
C THR A 275 15.10 22.07 -13.12
N TRP A 276 15.15 21.57 -14.35
CA TRP A 276 14.94 22.38 -15.55
C TRP A 276 13.55 22.10 -16.12
N LYS A 277 12.75 23.15 -16.34
CA LYS A 277 11.52 23.04 -17.12
C LYS A 277 11.90 22.82 -18.60
N PRO A 278 11.26 21.87 -19.31
CA PRO A 278 11.64 21.50 -20.68
C PRO A 278 11.37 22.63 -21.68
N ARG A 279 12.17 22.70 -22.75
CA ARG A 279 12.07 23.74 -23.79
C ARG A 279 10.81 23.54 -24.63
N VAL A 280 10.19 24.64 -25.07
CA VAL A 280 8.99 24.60 -25.91
C VAL A 280 9.26 25.23 -27.27
N TYR A 281 8.97 24.48 -28.33
CA TYR A 281 9.10 24.93 -29.72
C TYR A 281 7.76 24.81 -30.44
N LYS A 282 7.51 25.74 -31.36
CA LYS A 282 6.38 25.71 -32.29
C LYS A 282 6.88 25.37 -33.68
N TRP A 283 6.41 24.26 -34.23
CA TRP A 283 6.64 23.91 -35.64
C TRP A 283 5.72 24.73 -36.56
N ARG A 284 6.23 25.10 -37.73
CA ARG A 284 5.41 25.67 -38.79
C ARG A 284 4.35 24.67 -39.25
N VAL A 285 3.16 25.18 -39.58
CA VAL A 285 2.06 24.37 -40.10
C VAL A 285 2.35 24.05 -41.57
N GLU A 286 3.16 23.01 -41.79
CA GLU A 286 3.52 22.51 -43.11
C GLU A 286 3.28 21.00 -43.14
N ARG A 287 2.63 20.47 -44.18
CA ARG A 287 2.50 19.02 -44.35
C ARG A 287 3.84 18.45 -44.80
N LYS A 288 4.28 17.37 -44.14
CA LYS A 288 5.38 16.55 -44.65
C LYS A 288 4.96 16.03 -46.02
N ARG A 289 5.74 16.38 -47.05
CA ARG A 289 5.64 15.82 -48.39
C ARG A 289 6.12 14.37 -48.40
#